data_AF-A0A932L891-F1
#
_entry.id   AF-A0A932L891-F1
#
_cell.length_a   1.000
_cell.length_b   1.000
_cell.length_c   1.000
_cell.angle_alpha   90.00
_cell.angle_beta   90.00
_cell.angle_gamma   90.00
#
_symmetry.space_group_name_H-M   'P 1'
#
loop_
_entity.id
_entity.type
_entity.pdbx_description
1 polymer ?
#
loop_
_entity_poly.entity_id
_entity_poly.type
_entity_poly.pdbx_seq_one_letter_code
_entity_poly.pdbx_strand_id
1 'polypeptide(L)'
;MMSEPVQEIQLSGFDREGEPVIRVMADGCLYVVFEFMPPSYLEDAEGLGPFKDLDKQIERAIGVPVAWEDREVFLIRQPKADTVGKIRTFVDGYRKR
;
A
#
# COMPACT_ATOMS: atom_id res chain seq x y z
N MET A 1 -17.88 -8.35 -9.58
CA MET A 1 -16.70 -8.77 -10.37
C MET A 1 -15.65 -7.71 -10.11
N MET A 2 -14.50 -8.06 -9.53
CA MET A 2 -13.40 -7.10 -9.38
C MET A 2 -12.96 -6.70 -10.80
N SER A 3 -12.95 -5.41 -11.10
CA SER A 3 -12.44 -4.90 -12.38
C SER A 3 -10.97 -5.31 -12.51
N GLU A 4 -10.49 -5.54 -13.73
CA GLU A 4 -9.05 -5.78 -13.94
C GLU A 4 -8.27 -4.45 -13.81
N PRO A 5 -7.03 -4.49 -13.27
CA PRO A 5 -6.19 -3.30 -13.25
C PRO A 5 -5.85 -2.88 -14.69
N VAL A 6 -5.99 -1.59 -14.98
CA VAL A 6 -5.60 -1.00 -16.28
C VAL A 6 -4.13 -0.58 -16.30
N GLN A 7 -3.52 -0.44 -15.12
CA GLN A 7 -2.11 -0.14 -14.95
C GLN A 7 -1.62 -0.67 -13.61
N GLU A 8 -0.38 -1.17 -13.59
CA GLU A 8 0.35 -1.45 -12.36
C GLU A 8 1.57 -0.53 -12.26
N ILE A 9 1.84 -0.07 -11.04
CA ILE A 9 2.92 0.84 -10.73
C ILE A 9 3.75 0.22 -9.62
N GLN A 10 4.96 -0.23 -9.95
CA GLN A 10 5.88 -0.81 -8.97
C GLN A 10 6.32 0.25 -7.96
N LEU A 11 6.30 -0.12 -6.68
CA LEU A 11 6.91 0.62 -5.59
C LEU A 11 8.21 -0.06 -5.17
N SER A 12 9.00 0.62 -4.36
CA SER A 12 10.26 0.08 -3.84
C SER A 12 10.55 0.63 -2.45
N GLY A 13 11.31 -0.12 -1.66
CA GLY A 13 11.79 0.30 -0.35
C GLY A 13 10.98 -0.24 0.83
N PHE A 14 10.03 -1.14 0.60
CA PHE A 14 9.30 -1.83 1.66
C PHE A 14 9.93 -3.18 1.94
N ASP A 15 9.93 -4.06 0.95
CA ASP A 15 10.41 -5.43 1.07
C ASP A 15 11.15 -5.84 -0.21
N ARG A 16 12.43 -6.20 -0.07
CA ARG A 16 13.28 -6.55 -1.21
C ARG A 16 12.86 -7.86 -1.87
N GLU A 17 12.17 -8.73 -1.14
CA GLU A 17 11.71 -10.02 -1.65
C GLU A 17 10.27 -9.95 -2.21
N GLY A 18 9.59 -8.83 -1.99
CA GLY A 18 8.17 -8.69 -2.32
C GLY A 18 7.73 -7.23 -2.33
N GLU A 19 8.29 -6.44 -3.26
CA GLU A 19 8.00 -5.01 -3.32
C GLU A 19 6.52 -4.76 -3.69
N PRO A 20 5.85 -3.80 -3.01
CA PRO A 20 4.45 -3.52 -3.23
C PRO A 20 4.18 -2.89 -4.60
N VAL A 21 2.93 -2.94 -5.02
CA VAL A 21 2.44 -2.35 -6.27
C VAL A 21 1.21 -1.47 -6.02
N ILE A 22 1.06 -0.42 -6.82
CA ILE A 22 -0.22 0.29 -6.96
C ILE A 22 -0.90 -0.23 -8.21
N ARG A 23 -2.10 -0.77 -8.06
CA ARG A 23 -2.99 -1.13 -9.16
C ARG A 23 -3.98 0.02 -9.40
N VAL A 24 -3.95 0.59 -10.59
CA VAL A 24 -4.92 1.58 -11.04
C VAL A 24 -6.06 0.84 -11.73
N MET A 25 -7.28 1.11 -11.29
CA MET A 25 -8.47 0.43 -11.79
C MET A 25 -9.18 1.28 -12.85
N ALA A 26 -9.94 0.63 -13.73
CA ALA A 26 -10.71 1.33 -14.77
C ALA A 26 -11.73 2.34 -14.22
N ASP A 27 -12.20 2.16 -12.98
CA ASP A 27 -13.14 3.04 -12.29
C ASP A 27 -12.45 4.20 -11.54
N GLY A 28 -11.13 4.31 -11.62
CA GLY A 28 -10.34 5.35 -10.96
C GLY A 28 -9.97 5.05 -9.51
N CYS A 29 -10.37 3.91 -8.95
CA CYS A 29 -9.87 3.47 -7.65
C CYS A 29 -8.39 3.06 -7.75
N LEU A 30 -7.69 3.11 -6.61
CA LEU A 30 -6.35 2.54 -6.47
C LEU A 30 -6.37 1.42 -5.43
N TYR A 31 -5.69 0.32 -5.73
CA TYR A 31 -5.28 -0.65 -4.72
C TYR A 31 -3.79 -0.52 -4.47
N VAL A 32 -3.38 -0.46 -3.22
CA VAL A 32 -2.00 -0.68 -2.79
C VAL A 32 -1.91 -2.11 -2.30
N VAL A 33 -1.11 -2.91 -2.98
CA VAL A 33 -0.96 -4.35 -2.72
C VAL A 33 0.46 -4.61 -2.28
N PHE A 34 0.60 -5.22 -1.11
CA PHE A 34 1.88 -5.70 -0.59
C PHE A 34 2.02 -7.18 -0.89
N GLU A 35 3.22 -7.66 -1.19
CA GLU A 35 3.41 -9.10 -1.40
C GLU A 35 3.44 -9.84 -0.05
N PHE A 36 4.07 -9.23 0.96
CA PHE A 36 4.17 -9.77 2.31
C PHE A 36 3.75 -8.74 3.35
N MET A 37 2.88 -9.15 4.28
CA MET A 37 2.46 -8.35 5.42
C MET A 37 2.45 -9.18 6.71
N PRO A 38 3.34 -8.96 7.70
CA PRO A 38 4.43 -8.00 7.67
C PRO A 38 5.48 -8.36 6.61
N PRO A 39 6.37 -7.41 6.25
CA PRO A 39 7.51 -7.68 5.35
C PRO A 39 8.36 -8.88 5.79
N SER A 40 8.98 -9.58 4.84
CA SER A 40 9.77 -10.80 5.06
C SER A 40 10.99 -10.60 5.96
N TYR A 41 11.55 -9.39 5.99
CA TYR A 41 12.73 -9.07 6.80
C TYR A 41 12.45 -8.97 8.31
N LEU A 42 11.18 -8.97 8.72
CA LEU A 42 10.81 -8.97 10.13
C LEU A 42 10.66 -10.40 10.61
N GLU A 43 11.78 -10.96 11.05
CA GLU A 43 11.82 -12.24 11.78
C GLU A 43 10.98 -12.10 13.07
N ASP A 44 10.15 -13.09 13.38
CA ASP A 44 9.37 -13.23 14.62
C ASP A 44 8.32 -12.14 14.92
N ALA A 45 7.77 -11.48 13.91
CA ALA A 45 6.62 -10.60 14.12
C ALA A 45 5.36 -11.40 14.53
N GLU A 46 5.02 -11.40 15.82
CA GLU A 46 3.70 -11.86 16.26
C GLU A 46 2.61 -10.95 15.66
N GLY A 47 1.83 -11.49 14.72
CA GLY A 47 0.76 -10.77 14.05
C GLY A 47 1.28 -9.69 13.10
N LEU A 48 0.69 -8.48 13.17
CA LEU A 48 1.02 -7.37 12.28
C LEU A 48 2.03 -6.37 12.88
N GLY A 49 2.45 -6.54 14.14
CA GLY A 49 3.41 -5.66 14.80
C GLY A 49 3.14 -4.16 14.57
N PRO A 50 4.12 -3.38 14.06
CA PRO A 50 3.96 -1.95 13.79
C PRO A 50 3.08 -1.64 12.56
N PHE A 51 2.63 -2.65 11.80
CA PHE A 51 1.77 -2.49 10.62
C PHE A 51 0.29 -2.64 10.96
N LYS A 52 -0.09 -2.87 12.23
CA LYS A 52 -1.48 -3.08 12.65
C LYS A 52 -2.44 -1.92 12.37
N ASP A 53 -1.91 -0.72 12.09
CA ASP A 53 -2.66 0.47 11.69
C ASP A 53 -2.13 1.03 10.35
N LEU A 54 -1.61 0.16 9.48
CA LEU A 54 -0.98 0.59 8.22
C LEU A 54 -1.95 1.37 7.32
N ASP A 55 -3.24 1.02 7.32
CA ASP A 55 -4.28 1.81 6.65
C ASP A 55 -4.30 3.27 7.15
N LYS A 56 -4.23 3.48 8.48
CA LYS A 56 -4.19 4.81 9.10
C LYS A 56 -2.87 5.52 8.86
N GLN A 57 -1.76 4.78 8.76
CA GLN A 57 -0.47 5.36 8.40
C GLN A 57 -0.49 5.87 6.95
N ILE A 58 -0.99 5.07 6.01
CA ILE A 58 -1.15 5.47 4.60
C ILE A 58 -2.13 6.64 4.50
N GLU A 59 -3.30 6.56 5.14
CA GLU A 59 -4.34 7.61 5.13
C GLU A 59 -3.76 8.97 5.58
N ARG A 60 -2.98 8.98 6.67
CA ARG A 60 -2.28 10.18 7.15
C ARG A 60 -1.27 10.72 6.13
N ALA A 61 -0.56 9.85 5.44
CA ALA A 61 0.45 10.24 4.44
C ALA A 61 -0.19 10.81 3.16
N ILE A 62 -1.32 10.26 2.72
CA ILE A 62 -1.95 10.63 1.43
C ILE A 62 -3.03 11.70 1.60
N GLY A 63 -3.66 11.78 2.76
CA GLY A 63 -4.72 12.75 3.08
C GLY A 63 -6.06 12.43 2.41
N VAL A 64 -6.33 11.15 2.15
CA VAL A 64 -7.62 10.60 1.70
C VAL A 64 -7.87 9.25 2.40
N PRO A 65 -9.14 8.85 2.61
CA PRO A 65 -9.46 7.61 3.31
C PRO A 65 -8.86 6.36 2.64
N VAL A 66 -8.40 5.43 3.47
CA VAL A 66 -7.90 4.12 3.04
C VAL A 66 -8.74 3.03 3.70
N ALA A 67 -9.26 2.10 2.90
CA ALA A 67 -9.95 0.91 3.39
C ALA A 67 -8.98 -0.28 3.40
N TRP A 68 -8.95 -1.00 4.52
CA TRP A 68 -8.21 -2.25 4.63
C TRP A 68 -9.12 -3.40 4.20
N GLU A 69 -8.97 -3.87 2.96
CA GLU A 69 -9.89 -4.85 2.35
C GLU A 69 -9.41 -6.29 2.60
N ASP A 70 -8.10 -6.51 2.63
CA ASP A 70 -7.47 -7.78 3.00
C ASP A 70 -6.12 -7.53 3.64
N ARG A 71 -5.52 -8.53 4.30
CA ARG A 71 -4.25 -8.41 5.05
C ARG A 71 -3.18 -7.66 4.26
N GLU A 72 -3.04 -7.93 2.96
CA GLU A 72 -2.07 -7.30 2.07
C GLU A 72 -2.65 -6.19 1.15
N VAL A 73 -3.97 -5.95 1.18
CA VAL A 73 -4.68 -5.16 0.18
C VAL A 73 -5.38 -3.95 0.79
N PHE A 74 -5.00 -2.77 0.31
CA PHE A 74 -5.53 -1.48 0.76
C PHE A 74 -6.18 -0.75 -0.41
N LEU A 75 -7.42 -0.29 -0.23
CA LEU A 75 -8.22 0.37 -1.26
C LEU A 75 -8.33 1.88 -0.99
N ILE A 76 -8.14 2.67 -2.04
CA ILE A 76 -8.39 4.10 -2.08
C ILE A 76 -9.45 4.36 -3.15
N ARG A 77 -10.70 4.57 -2.71
CA ARG A 77 -11.86 4.73 -3.62
C ARG A 77 -11.88 6.05 -4.38
N GLN A 78 -11.33 7.11 -3.77
CA GLN A 78 -11.37 8.47 -4.31
C GLN A 78 -9.99 9.12 -4.18
N PRO A 79 -9.01 8.68 -5.00
CA PRO A 79 -7.67 9.26 -4.96
C PRO A 79 -7.69 10.72 -5.43
N LYS A 80 -6.84 11.54 -4.82
CA LYS A 80 -6.46 12.85 -5.37
C LYS A 80 -5.38 12.67 -6.45
N ALA A 81 -5.22 13.66 -7.32
CA ALA A 81 -4.24 13.62 -8.40
C ALA A 81 -2.79 13.34 -7.95
N ASP A 82 -2.44 13.71 -6.71
CA ASP A 82 -1.12 13.52 -6.11
C ASP A 82 -0.99 12.23 -5.28
N THR A 83 -2.04 11.42 -5.18
CA THR A 83 -2.10 10.26 -4.27
C THR A 83 -1.02 9.22 -4.60
N VAL A 84 -0.82 8.90 -5.89
CA VAL A 84 0.24 7.96 -6.33
C VAL A 84 1.63 8.43 -5.89
N GLY A 85 1.93 9.73 -6.05
CA GLY A 85 3.20 10.31 -5.63
C GLY A 85 3.41 10.20 -4.12
N LYS A 86 2.37 10.49 -3.33
CA LYS A 86 2.43 10.38 -1.88
C LYS A 86 2.58 8.95 -1.38
N ILE A 87 1.92 7.97 -2.01
CA ILE A 87 2.12 6.55 -1.69
C ILE A 87 3.57 6.15 -1.96
N ARG A 88 4.13 6.53 -3.11
CA ARG A 88 5.55 6.28 -3.43
C ARG A 88 6.48 6.85 -2.35
N THR A 89 6.28 8.10 -1.96
CA THR A 89 7.09 8.74 -0.92
C THR A 89 6.93 8.08 0.44
N PHE A 90 5.71 7.68 0.81
CA PHE A 90 5.45 6.95 2.05
C PHE A 90 6.18 5.61 2.07
N VAL A 91 6.07 4.81 1.01
CA VAL A 91 6.68 3.49 0.91
C VAL A 91 8.21 3.56 0.86
N ASP A 92 8.80 4.44 0.04
CA ASP A 92 10.26 4.64 0.00
C ASP A 92 10.84 5.16 1.33
N GLY A 93 10.02 5.87 2.10
CA GLY A 93 10.40 6.39 3.41
C GLY A 93 10.24 5.37 4.55
N TYR A 94 9.55 4.25 4.34
CA TYR A 94 9.12 3.37 5.43
C TYR A 94 10.29 2.66 6.11
N ARG A 95 11.30 2.20 5.35
CA ARG A 95 12.53 1.61 5.89
C ARG A 95 13.54 2.61 6.46
N LYS A 96 13.39 3.90 6.17
CA LYS A 96 14.34 4.96 6.60
C LYS A 96 13.96 5.56 7.97
N ARG A 97 12.92 5.04 8.63
CA ARG A 97 12.38 5.54 9.91
C ARG A 97 12.69 4.59 11.04
#